data_AF-A0A352LPZ9-F1
#
_entry.id   AF-A0A352LPZ9-F1
#
_cell.length_a   1.000
_cell.length_b   1.000
_cell.length_c   1.000
_cell.angle_alpha   90.00
_cell.angle_beta   90.00
_cell.angle_gamma   90.00
#
_symmetry.space_group_name_H-M   'P 1'
#
loop_
_entity.id
_entity.type
_entity.pdbx_description
1 polymer ?
#
loop_
_entity_poly.entity_id
_entity_poly.type
_entity_poly.pdbx_seq_one_letter_code
_entity_poly.pdbx_strand_id
1 'polypeptide(L)'
;MRRVRALARQRSSILQEMLGAVPEKIGRLQRAENGTLACFVLEPEHARLEKQLAKALALTPVSVLPLARFAQGPDAVAGLVFNFLAGSESEFLETAGALVRVLQNCGGQTV
;
A
#
# COMPACT_ATOMS: atom_id res chain seq x y z
N MET A 1 3.80 -9.55 -23.32
CA MET A 1 4.27 -10.18 -22.05
C MET A 1 5.55 -9.58 -21.47
N ARG A 2 6.67 -9.46 -22.22
CA ARG A 2 7.95 -8.94 -21.67
C ARG A 2 7.87 -7.51 -21.09
N ARG A 3 7.17 -6.59 -21.76
CA ARG A 3 7.01 -5.19 -21.29
C ARG A 3 6.28 -5.06 -19.95
N VAL A 4 5.19 -5.81 -19.75
CA VAL A 4 4.43 -5.79 -18.49
C VAL A 4 5.25 -6.33 -17.33
N ARG A 5 6.05 -7.39 -17.55
CA ARG A 5 6.97 -7.92 -16.53
C ARG A 5 8.08 -6.93 -16.16
N ALA A 6 8.62 -6.21 -17.15
CA ALA A 6 9.60 -5.16 -16.89
C ALA A 6 9.00 -4.02 -16.06
N LEU A 7 7.81 -3.54 -16.43
CA LEU A 7 7.09 -2.52 -15.67
C LEU A 7 6.78 -2.98 -14.24
N ALA A 8 6.34 -4.23 -14.06
CA ALA A 8 6.05 -4.80 -12.75
C ALA A 8 7.29 -4.88 -11.85
N ARG A 9 8.46 -5.19 -12.43
CA ARG A 9 9.73 -5.15 -11.69
C ARG A 9 10.13 -3.73 -11.33
N GLN A 10 10.05 -2.79 -12.27
CA GLN A 10 10.38 -1.38 -12.04
C GLN A 10 9.51 -0.79 -10.92
N ARG A 11 8.19 -0.85 -11.06
CA ARG A 11 7.26 -0.28 -10.07
C ARG A 11 7.35 -0.98 -8.72
N SER A 12 7.66 -2.28 -8.70
CA SER A 12 7.92 -2.98 -7.43
C SER A 12 9.19 -2.52 -6.74
N SER A 13 10.27 -2.29 -7.49
CA SER A 13 11.52 -1.78 -6.92
C SER A 13 11.28 -0.40 -6.29
N ILE A 14 10.55 0.47 -7.00
CA ILE A 14 10.18 1.79 -6.50
C ILE A 14 9.34 1.67 -5.21
N LEU A 15 8.32 0.81 -5.19
CA LEU A 15 7.50 0.61 -3.99
C LEU A 15 8.32 0.10 -2.80
N GLN A 16 9.23 -0.85 -3.02
CA GLN A 16 10.08 -1.39 -1.95
C GLN A 16 11.02 -0.31 -1.40
N GLU A 17 11.62 0.50 -2.26
CA GLU A 17 12.49 1.61 -1.85
C GLU A 17 11.71 2.66 -1.07
N MET A 18 10.58 3.10 -1.61
CA MET A 18 9.74 4.15 -1.00
C MET A 18 9.15 3.70 0.35
N LEU A 19 8.61 2.48 0.42
CA LEU A 19 8.02 1.95 1.65
C LEU A 19 9.07 1.44 2.64
N GLY A 20 10.33 1.23 2.21
CA GLY A 20 11.44 0.94 3.12
C GLY A 20 11.73 2.09 4.11
N ALA A 21 11.26 3.30 3.83
CA ALA A 21 11.31 4.44 4.74
C ALA A 21 10.15 4.47 5.77
N VAL A 22 9.19 3.54 5.68
CA VAL A 22 8.12 3.39 6.68
C VAL A 22 8.63 2.49 7.80
N PRO A 23 8.49 2.89 9.08
CA PRO A 23 8.94 2.05 10.19
C PRO A 23 8.24 0.69 10.20
N GLU A 24 9.00 -0.40 10.32
CA GLU A 24 8.46 -1.77 10.30
C GLU A 24 7.39 -2.02 11.37
N LYS A 25 7.46 -1.31 12.51
CA LYS A 25 6.43 -1.35 13.56
C LYS A 25 5.02 -0.95 13.07
N ILE A 26 4.91 -0.22 11.96
CA ILE A 26 3.63 0.17 11.37
C ILE A 26 3.05 -0.96 10.53
N GLY A 27 3.90 -1.67 9.80
CA GLY A 27 3.50 -2.71 8.88
C GLY A 27 4.55 -3.00 7.83
N ARG A 28 4.19 -3.87 6.89
CA ARG A 28 5.09 -4.33 5.82
C ARG A 28 4.39 -4.48 4.48
N LEU A 29 5.14 -4.22 3.42
CA LEU A 29 4.72 -4.49 2.06
C LEU A 29 4.76 -6.01 1.79
N GLN A 30 3.61 -6.59 1.45
CA GLN A 30 3.48 -7.94 0.90
C GLN A 30 3.05 -7.86 -0.56
N ARG A 31 3.67 -8.69 -1.40
CA ARG A 31 3.37 -8.75 -2.82
C ARG A 31 3.53 -10.17 -3.33
N ALA A 32 2.61 -10.61 -4.19
CA ALA A 32 2.78 -11.85 -4.94
C ALA A 32 3.82 -11.66 -6.06
N GLU A 33 4.68 -12.65 -6.27
CA GLU A 33 5.73 -12.60 -7.30
C GLU A 33 5.20 -12.35 -8.72
N ASN A 34 3.98 -12.84 -8.99
CA ASN A 34 3.36 -12.84 -10.32
C ASN A 34 2.05 -12.03 -10.38
N GLY A 35 1.83 -11.13 -9.43
CA GLY A 35 0.60 -10.34 -9.32
C GLY A 35 0.75 -8.87 -9.74
N THR A 36 -0.38 -8.23 -10.01
CA THR A 36 -0.48 -6.78 -10.19
C THR A 36 -0.86 -6.06 -8.89
N LEU A 37 -1.20 -6.82 -7.85
CA LEU A 37 -1.61 -6.33 -6.55
C LEU A 37 -0.42 -6.28 -5.59
N ALA A 38 -0.39 -5.23 -4.80
CA ALA A 38 0.46 -5.09 -3.64
C ALA A 38 -0.41 -4.80 -2.42
N CYS A 39 -0.02 -5.36 -1.28
CA CYS A 39 -0.69 -5.17 0.00
C CYS A 39 0.29 -4.55 0.99
N PHE A 40 -0.08 -3.46 1.65
CA PHE A 40 0.63 -3.02 2.85
C PHE A 40 -0.14 -3.54 4.05
N VAL A 41 0.41 -4.54 4.75
CA VAL A 41 -0.21 -5.18 5.90
C VAL A 41 0.23 -4.45 7.15
N LEU A 42 -0.72 -3.95 7.93
CA LEU A 42 -0.44 -3.26 9.19
C LEU A 42 -0.08 -4.27 10.28
N GLU A 43 0.77 -3.85 11.20
CA GLU A 43 0.95 -4.60 12.44
C GLU A 43 -0.35 -4.55 13.28
N PRO A 44 -0.66 -5.60 14.06
CA PRO A 44 -1.95 -5.72 14.76
C PRO A 44 -2.32 -4.51 15.64
N GLU A 45 -1.33 -3.90 16.29
CA GLU A 45 -1.49 -2.70 17.12
C GLU A 45 -1.96 -1.46 16.33
N HIS A 46 -1.70 -1.45 15.02
CA HIS A 46 -2.09 -0.39 14.09
C HIS A 46 -3.34 -0.73 13.25
N ALA A 47 -3.94 -1.92 13.43
CA ALA A 47 -5.07 -2.38 12.63
C ALA A 47 -6.25 -1.39 12.57
N ARG A 48 -6.50 -0.67 13.68
CA ARG A 48 -7.55 0.37 13.77
C ARG A 48 -7.38 1.53 12.76
N LEU A 49 -6.16 1.75 12.27
CA LEU A 49 -5.85 2.84 11.35
C LEU A 49 -6.32 2.57 9.92
N GLU A 50 -6.61 1.31 9.56
CA GLU A 50 -6.94 0.89 8.20
C GLU A 50 -7.98 1.79 7.51
N LYS A 51 -9.11 2.04 8.19
CA LYS A 51 -10.20 2.89 7.66
C LYS A 51 -9.76 4.33 7.46
N GLN A 52 -8.97 4.87 8.38
CA GLN A 52 -8.46 6.23 8.30
C GLN A 52 -7.46 6.37 7.14
N LEU A 53 -6.54 5.41 7.00
CA LEU A 53 -5.56 5.35 5.92
C LEU A 53 -6.27 5.27 4.56
N ALA A 54 -7.26 4.38 4.42
CA ALA A 54 -8.05 4.25 3.20
C ALA A 54 -8.79 5.56 2.85
N LYS A 55 -9.33 6.26 3.85
CA LYS A 55 -9.96 7.57 3.64
C LYS A 55 -8.95 8.63 3.18
N ALA A 56 -7.76 8.66 3.77
CA ALA A 56 -6.70 9.60 3.40
C ALA A 56 -6.20 9.36 1.95
N LEU A 57 -6.29 8.12 1.48
CA LEU A 57 -5.86 7.73 0.13
C LEU A 57 -6.99 7.69 -0.90
N ALA A 58 -8.24 8.01 -0.51
CA ALA A 58 -9.41 7.87 -1.36
C ALA A 58 -9.37 8.76 -2.62
N LEU A 59 -8.62 9.86 -2.59
CA LEU A 59 -8.47 10.80 -3.70
C LEU A 59 -7.22 10.54 -4.56
N THR A 60 -6.46 9.49 -4.25
CA THR A 60 -5.29 9.16 -5.06
C THR A 60 -5.70 8.61 -6.43
N PRO A 61 -4.92 8.86 -7.49
CA PRO A 61 -5.27 8.42 -8.84
C PRO A 61 -5.35 6.89 -9.00
N VAL A 62 -4.59 6.14 -8.21
CA VAL A 62 -4.67 4.67 -8.17
C VAL A 62 -5.50 4.25 -6.96
N SER A 63 -6.54 3.47 -7.20
CA SER A 63 -7.44 3.02 -6.12
C SER A 63 -6.69 2.20 -5.06
N VAL A 64 -6.71 2.71 -3.83
CA VAL A 64 -6.25 2.02 -2.62
C VAL A 64 -7.46 1.65 -1.78
N LEU A 65 -7.58 0.37 -1.44
CA LEU A 65 -8.72 -0.18 -0.73
C LEU A 65 -8.28 -0.82 0.59
N PRO A 66 -9.13 -0.80 1.63
CA PRO A 66 -8.85 -1.55 2.86
C PRO A 66 -8.93 -3.06 2.62
N LEU A 67 -8.07 -3.84 3.28
CA LEU A 67 -8.07 -5.31 3.19
C LEU A 67 -9.32 -5.92 3.80
N ALA A 68 -9.97 -5.25 4.76
CA ALA A 68 -11.27 -5.67 5.32
C ALA A 68 -12.40 -5.82 4.28
N ARG A 69 -12.23 -5.30 3.05
CA ARG A 69 -13.16 -5.58 1.94
C ARG A 69 -13.06 -6.99 1.37
N PHE A 70 -11.93 -7.67 1.60
CA PHE A 70 -11.61 -8.96 1.01
C PHE A 70 -11.52 -10.09 2.04
N ALA A 71 -11.12 -9.76 3.28
CA ALA A 71 -11.03 -10.72 4.38
C ALA A 71 -11.84 -10.22 5.58
N GLN A 72 -12.71 -11.07 6.11
CA GLN A 72 -13.47 -10.81 7.33
C GLN A 72 -13.36 -12.03 8.25
N GLY A 73 -13.23 -11.80 9.56
CA GLY A 73 -13.10 -12.85 10.56
C GLY A 73 -12.09 -12.52 11.65
N PRO A 74 -11.97 -13.39 12.68
CA PRO A 74 -11.07 -13.19 13.81
C PRO A 74 -9.59 -13.15 13.41
N ASP A 75 -9.22 -13.82 12.31
CA ASP A 75 -7.85 -13.87 11.79
C ASP A 75 -7.62 -12.89 10.61
N ALA A 76 -8.55 -11.96 10.39
CA ALA A 76 -8.44 -11.01 9.29
C ALA A 76 -7.29 -10.02 9.54
N VAL A 77 -6.40 -9.91 8.55
CA VAL A 77 -5.32 -8.92 8.55
C VAL A 77 -5.86 -7.55 8.13
N ALA A 78 -5.42 -6.50 8.82
CA ALA A 78 -5.72 -5.13 8.48
C ALA A 78 -4.65 -4.56 7.56
N GLY A 79 -5.05 -3.72 6.60
CA GLY A 79 -4.10 -3.05 5.73
C GLY A 79 -4.73 -2.50 4.47
N LEU A 80 -3.87 -2.24 3.50
CA LEU A 80 -4.26 -1.61 2.24
C LEU A 80 -3.87 -2.50 1.08
N VAL A 81 -4.72 -2.57 0.06
CA VAL A 81 -4.45 -3.23 -1.20
C VAL A 81 -4.65 -2.27 -2.36
N PHE A 82 -3.75 -2.34 -3.34
CA PHE A 82 -3.79 -1.50 -4.52
C PHE A 82 -3.14 -2.21 -5.71
N ASN A 83 -3.58 -1.83 -6.91
CA ASN A 83 -2.99 -2.32 -8.15
C ASN A 83 -1.83 -1.41 -8.56
N PHE A 84 -0.60 -1.82 -8.29
CA PHE A 84 0.58 -1.01 -8.58
C PHE A 84 0.91 -0.91 -10.07
N LEU A 85 0.24 -1.67 -10.94
CA LEU A 85 0.32 -1.54 -12.39
C LEU A 85 -0.78 -0.68 -12.99
N ALA A 86 -1.75 -0.23 -12.19
CA ALA A 86 -2.79 0.68 -12.67
C ALA A 86 -2.23 2.09 -12.91
N GLY A 87 -2.89 2.83 -13.81
CA GLY A 87 -2.54 4.21 -14.13
C GLY A 87 -1.20 4.38 -14.86
N SER A 88 -0.95 5.61 -15.27
CA SER A 88 0.32 6.14 -15.76
C SER A 88 1.41 6.10 -14.69
N GLU A 89 2.66 6.33 -15.10
CA GLU A 89 3.79 6.39 -14.16
C GLU A 89 3.64 7.52 -13.13
N SER A 90 3.16 8.69 -13.53
CA SER A 90 2.92 9.82 -12.63
C SER A 90 1.84 9.50 -11.58
N GLU A 91 0.73 8.89 -12.00
CA GLU A 91 -0.36 8.49 -11.11
C GLU A 91 0.09 7.45 -10.08
N PHE A 92 0.92 6.50 -10.52
CA PHE A 92 1.55 5.52 -9.64
C PHE A 92 2.49 6.18 -8.62
N LEU A 93 3.39 7.05 -9.06
CA LEU A 93 4.35 7.74 -8.18
C LEU A 93 3.64 8.65 -7.18
N GLU A 94 2.61 9.37 -7.62
CA GLU A 94 1.77 10.20 -6.75
C GLU A 94 1.11 9.36 -5.67
N THR A 95 0.50 8.23 -6.04
CA THR A 95 -0.17 7.33 -5.09
C THR A 95 0.84 6.69 -4.13
N ALA A 96 1.99 6.23 -4.62
CA ALA A 96 3.04 5.65 -3.79
C ALA A 96 3.60 6.69 -2.79
N GLY A 97 3.82 7.92 -3.23
CA GLY A 97 4.26 9.02 -2.36
C GLY A 97 3.21 9.43 -1.33
N ALA A 98 1.93 9.44 -1.71
CA ALA A 98 0.83 9.64 -0.76
C ALA A 98 0.79 8.53 0.29
N LEU A 99 0.91 7.26 -0.12
CA LEU A 99 0.94 6.10 0.77
C LEU A 99 2.06 6.22 1.80
N VAL A 100 3.30 6.49 1.39
CA VAL A 100 4.44 6.66 2.31
C VAL A 100 4.19 7.79 3.31
N ARG A 101 3.79 8.97 2.83
CA ARG A 101 3.55 10.13 3.70
C ARG A 101 2.48 9.85 4.75
N VAL A 102 1.36 9.25 4.35
CA VAL A 102 0.28 8.91 5.26
C VAL A 102 0.74 7.88 6.30
N LEU A 103 1.47 6.83 5.89
CA LEU A 103 1.98 5.81 6.80
C LEU A 103 3.04 6.36 7.78
N GLN A 104 3.93 7.24 7.33
CA GLN A 104 4.92 7.89 8.19
C GLN A 104 4.26 8.80 9.23
N ASN A 105 3.25 9.58 8.84
CA ASN A 105 2.50 10.43 9.76
C ASN A 105 1.73 9.61 10.82
N CYS A 106 1.26 8.42 10.47
CA CYS A 106 0.65 7.50 11.43
C CYS A 106 1.65 6.96 12.47
N GLY A 107 2.91 6.75 12.09
CA GLY A 107 3.96 6.28 13.01
C GLY A 107 4.54 7.34 13.95
N GLY A 108 4.15 8.60 13.76
CA GLY A 108 4.55 9.75 14.57
C GLY A 108 3.42 10.40 15.39
N GLN A 109 2.27 9.73 15.56
CA GLN A 109 1.09 10.18 16.32
C GLN A 109 0.90 11.71 16.38
N THR A 110 0.40 12.29 15.31
CA THR A 110 -0.57 13.39 15.41
C THR A 110 -1.71 13.10 14.45
N VAL A 111 -2.71 12.37 14.97
CA VAL A 111 -4.09 12.40 14.49
C VAL A 111 -4.93 12.84 15.69
#